data_AF-A0A257GZ82-F1
#
_entry.id   AF-A0A257GZ82-F1
#
_cell.length_a   1.000
_cell.length_b   1.000
_cell.length_c   1.000
_cell.angle_alpha   90.00
_cell.angle_beta   90.00
_cell.angle_gamma   90.00
#
_symmetry.space_group_name_H-M   'P 1'
#
loop_
_entity.id
_entity.type
_entity.pdbx_description
1 polymer ?
#
loop_
_entity_poly.entity_id
_entity_poly.type
_entity_poly.pdbx_seq_one_letter_code
_entity_poly.pdbx_strand_id
1 'polypeptide(L)'
;TLLALRLPAALPFIFGALKVNATLALIGAIVAEFFGSPTSGLGFRISTEAARMNMPLVWAAIVVAAVTGSLAYALLVALERRAAFWHPSVREG
;
A
#
# COMPACT_ATOMS: atom_id res chain seq x y z
N THR A 1 30.06 13.13 -4.06
CA THR A 1 30.37 11.88 -3.33
C THR A 1 29.15 11.30 -2.61
N LEU A 2 28.32 12.06 -1.90
CA LEU A 2 27.14 11.51 -1.20
C LEU A 2 26.00 11.03 -2.13
N LEU A 3 25.58 11.85 -3.10
CA LEU A 3 24.44 11.56 -4.00
C LEU A 3 24.77 10.48 -5.06
N ALA A 4 26.03 10.35 -5.46
CA ALA A 4 26.43 9.48 -6.58
C ALA A 4 26.82 8.05 -6.17
N LEU A 5 27.22 7.82 -4.91
CA LEU A 5 27.65 6.48 -4.44
C LEU A 5 26.71 5.85 -3.41
N ARG A 6 26.18 6.62 -2.44
CA ARG A 6 25.33 6.05 -1.38
C ARG A 6 23.87 5.93 -1.78
N LEU A 7 23.36 6.87 -2.57
CA LEU A 7 21.97 6.83 -3.04
C LEU A 7 21.66 5.58 -3.88
N PRO A 8 22.49 5.19 -4.88
CA PRO A 8 22.26 3.98 -5.67
C PRO A 8 22.33 2.70 -4.85
N ALA A 9 23.22 2.64 -3.86
CA ALA A 9 23.39 1.49 -2.97
C ALA A 9 22.27 1.37 -1.93
N ALA A 10 21.65 2.48 -1.52
CA ALA A 10 20.57 2.50 -0.55
C ALA A 10 19.17 2.31 -1.17
N LEU A 11 19.00 2.52 -2.48
CA LEU A 11 17.71 2.42 -3.16
C LEU A 11 16.97 1.10 -2.90
N PRO A 12 17.59 -0.09 -3.01
CA PRO A 12 16.90 -1.35 -2.73
C PRO A 12 16.38 -1.44 -1.28
N PHE A 13 17.16 -0.93 -0.31
CA PHE A 13 16.75 -0.91 1.10
C PHE A 13 15.58 0.06 1.33
N ILE A 14 15.60 1.22 0.68
CA ILE A 14 14.52 2.21 0.74
C ILE A 14 13.22 1.63 0.17
N PHE A 15 13.29 0.97 -0.99
CA PHE A 15 12.12 0.32 -1.59
C PHE A 15 11.60 -0.85 -0.76
N GLY A 16 12.48 -1.64 -0.15
CA GLY A 16 12.10 -2.68 0.81
C GLY A 16 11.29 -2.11 1.98
N ALA A 17 11.77 -1.01 2.58
CA ALA A 17 11.06 -0.32 3.66
C ALA A 17 9.72 0.28 3.17
N LEU A 18 9.70 0.91 1.99
CA LEU A 18 8.49 1.49 1.38
C LEU A 18 7.40 0.44 1.16
N LYS A 19 7.74 -0.75 0.69
CA LYS A 19 6.77 -1.84 0.46
C LYS A 19 6.04 -2.26 1.74
N VAL A 20 6.78 -2.40 2.85
CA VAL A 20 6.19 -2.76 4.15
C VAL A 20 5.40 -1.60 4.74
N ASN A 21 5.93 -0.38 4.67
CA ASN A 21 5.27 0.79 5.24
C ASN A 21 4.02 1.21 4.46
N ALA A 22 3.97 0.97 3.14
CA ALA A 22 2.82 1.32 2.32
C ALA A 22 1.58 0.49 2.68
N THR A 23 1.74 -0.80 2.93
CA THR A 23 0.62 -1.66 3.38
C THR A 23 0.17 -1.25 4.78
N LEU A 24 1.11 -0.95 5.68
CA LEU A 24 0.81 -0.46 7.02
C LEU A 24 0.08 0.89 7.01
N ALA A 25 0.50 1.81 6.14
CA ALA A 25 -0.13 3.11 5.95
C ALA A 25 -1.55 2.98 5.41
N LEU A 26 -1.79 2.08 4.45
CA LEU A 26 -3.13 1.80 3.94
C LEU A 26 -4.05 1.26 5.04
N ILE A 27 -3.59 0.30 5.84
CA ILE A 27 -4.34 -0.23 6.98
C ILE A 27 -4.65 0.90 7.98
N GLY A 28 -3.65 1.70 8.33
CA GLY A 28 -3.81 2.85 9.22
C GLY A 28 -4.82 3.87 8.70
N ALA A 29 -4.82 4.15 7.40
CA ALA A 29 -5.79 5.04 6.76
C ALA A 29 -7.22 4.48 6.85
N ILE A 30 -7.42 3.19 6.53
CA ILE A 30 -8.74 2.55 6.61
C ILE A 30 -9.25 2.56 8.06
N VAL A 31 -8.39 2.27 9.04
CA VAL A 31 -8.75 2.31 10.46
C VAL A 31 -9.10 3.74 10.90
N ALA A 32 -8.32 4.74 10.47
CA ALA A 32 -8.61 6.15 10.75
C ALA A 32 -9.96 6.58 10.14
N GLU A 33 -10.27 6.16 8.91
CA GLU A 33 -11.56 6.40 8.28
C GLU A 33 -12.71 5.68 9.01
N PHE A 34 -12.46 4.50 9.55
CA PHE A 34 -13.46 3.68 10.25
C PHE A 34 -13.98 4.36 11.52
N PHE A 35 -13.10 5.01 12.29
CA PHE A 35 -13.44 5.65 13.56
C PHE A 35 -13.58 7.18 13.49
N GLY A 36 -12.92 7.84 12.55
CA GLY A 36 -12.76 9.30 12.54
C GLY A 36 -13.38 10.05 11.36
N SER A 37 -13.84 9.37 10.30
CA SER A 37 -14.40 10.06 9.13
C SER A 37 -15.91 10.31 9.28
N PRO A 38 -16.41 11.55 9.09
CA PRO A 38 -17.82 11.83 9.29
C PRO A 38 -18.74 11.35 8.15
N THR A 39 -18.23 11.16 6.92
CA THR A 39 -19.11 10.96 5.75
C THR A 39 -18.52 10.20 4.55
N SER A 40 -17.23 9.87 4.52
CA SER A 40 -16.60 9.27 3.33
C SER A 40 -15.40 8.39 3.66
N GLY A 41 -15.02 7.51 2.73
CA GLY A 41 -13.89 6.60 2.88
C GLY A 41 -14.28 5.13 2.91
N LEU A 42 -13.31 4.24 2.67
CA LEU A 42 -13.55 2.79 2.67
C LEU A 42 -13.88 2.31 4.09
N GLY A 43 -13.13 2.77 5.09
CA GLY A 43 -13.39 2.43 6.50
C GLY A 43 -14.80 2.85 6.96
N PHE A 44 -15.22 4.06 6.57
CA PHE A 44 -16.56 4.58 6.86
C PHE A 44 -17.68 3.74 6.22
N ARG A 45 -17.51 3.32 4.95
CA ARG A 45 -18.51 2.48 4.27
C ARG A 45 -18.61 1.10 4.91
N ILE A 46 -17.49 0.52 5.34
CA ILE A 46 -17.50 -0.77 6.04
C ILE A 46 -18.29 -0.66 7.35
N SER A 47 -18.01 0.34 8.19
CA SER A 47 -18.69 0.49 9.49
C SER A 47 -20.19 0.79 9.33
N THR A 48 -20.54 1.70 8.40
CA THR A 48 -21.92 2.12 8.17
C THR A 48 -22.78 1.01 7.57
N GLU A 49 -22.27 0.30 6.56
CA GLU A 49 -23.03 -0.75 5.87
C GLU A 49 -23.11 -2.04 6.70
N ALA A 50 -22.09 -2.33 7.52
CA ALA A 50 -22.16 -3.40 8.50
C ALA A 50 -23.28 -3.15 9.52
N ALA A 51 -23.42 -1.90 10.01
CA ALA A 51 -24.52 -1.52 10.90
C ALA A 51 -25.90 -1.61 10.22
N ARG A 52 -25.97 -1.39 8.91
CA ARG A 52 -27.18 -1.56 8.09
C ARG A 52 -27.46 -3.01 7.67
N MET A 53 -26.62 -3.96 8.09
CA MET A 53 -26.64 -5.37 7.65
C MET A 53 -26.56 -5.55 6.12
N ASN A 54 -26.03 -4.56 5.40
CA ASN A 54 -25.81 -4.61 3.96
C ASN A 54 -24.47 -5.29 3.64
N MET A 55 -24.41 -6.60 3.91
CA MET A 55 -23.19 -7.40 3.75
C MET A 55 -22.64 -7.43 2.32
N PRO A 56 -23.45 -7.38 1.24
CA PRO A 56 -22.91 -7.27 -0.12
C PRO A 56 -21.95 -6.08 -0.29
N LEU A 57 -22.29 -4.93 0.29
CA LEU A 57 -21.48 -3.72 0.16
C LEU A 57 -20.22 -3.77 1.05
N VAL A 58 -20.31 -4.40 2.22
CA VAL A 58 -19.16 -4.68 3.10
C VAL A 58 -18.14 -5.55 2.37
N TRP A 59 -18.58 -6.66 1.77
CA TRP A 59 -17.68 -7.55 1.02
C TRP A 59 -17.09 -6.86 -0.21
N ALA A 60 -17.88 -6.04 -0.93
CA ALA A 60 -17.36 -5.24 -2.04
C ALA A 60 -16.26 -4.27 -1.57
N ALA A 61 -16.45 -3.59 -0.43
CA ALA A 61 -15.45 -2.69 0.14
C ALA A 61 -14.17 -3.42 0.55
N ILE A 62 -14.28 -4.63 1.13
CA ILE A 62 -13.13 -5.48 1.46
C ILE A 62 -12.34 -5.87 0.20
N VAL A 63 -13.03 -6.28 -0.87
CA VAL A 63 -12.39 -6.62 -2.15
C VAL A 63 -11.67 -5.40 -2.73
N VAL A 64 -12.30 -4.22 -2.71
CA VAL A 64 -11.67 -2.97 -3.17
C VAL A 64 -10.44 -2.62 -2.33
N ALA A 65 -10.50 -2.78 -1.01
CA ALA A 65 -9.36 -2.55 -0.12
C ALA A 65 -8.21 -3.53 -0.42
N ALA A 66 -8.51 -4.81 -0.61
CA ALA A 66 -7.52 -5.83 -0.98
C ALA A 66 -6.85 -5.51 -2.31
N VAL A 67 -7.64 -5.19 -3.35
CA VAL A 67 -7.12 -4.82 -4.68
C VAL A 67 -6.26 -3.56 -4.59
N THR A 68 -6.69 -2.54 -3.86
CA THR A 68 -5.94 -1.29 -3.70
C THR A 68 -4.60 -1.53 -3.01
N GLY A 69 -4.57 -2.35 -1.95
CA GLY A 69 -3.34 -2.74 -1.26
C GLY A 69 -2.40 -3.54 -2.13
N SER A 70 -2.92 -4.52 -2.87
CA SER A 70 -2.13 -5.30 -3.82
C SER A 70 -1.56 -4.44 -4.95
N LEU A 71 -2.35 -3.49 -5.48
CA LEU A 71 -1.90 -2.55 -6.51
C LEU A 71 -0.82 -1.60 -5.98
N ALA A 72 -0.98 -1.05 -4.78
CA ALA A 72 0.04 -0.20 -4.17
C ALA A 72 1.36 -0.95 -3.99
N TYR A 73 1.32 -2.20 -3.52
CA TYR A 73 2.50 -3.05 -3.41
C TYR A 73 3.12 -3.35 -4.78
N ALA A 74 2.30 -3.75 -5.76
CA ALA A 74 2.76 -4.05 -7.11
C ALA A 74 3.42 -2.83 -7.79
N LEU A 75 2.87 -1.62 -7.59
CA LEU A 75 3.46 -0.38 -8.05
C LEU A 75 4.85 -0.15 -7.43
N LEU A 76 5.01 -0.39 -6.13
CA LEU A 76 6.31 -0.27 -5.47
C LEU A 76 7.32 -1.31 -5.98
N VAL A 77 6.88 -2.54 -6.26
CA VAL A 77 7.73 -3.56 -6.90
C VAL A 77 8.14 -3.12 -8.30
N ALA A 78 7.24 -2.59 -9.12
CA ALA A 78 7.54 -2.11 -10.46
C ALA A 78 8.51 -0.92 -10.43
N LEU A 79 8.33 0.02 -9.49
CA LEU A 79 9.21 1.15 -9.27
C LEU A 79 10.61 0.70 -8.83
N GLU A 80 10.71 -0.25 -7.91
CA GLU A 80 11.99 -0.82 -7.51
C GLU A 80 12.71 -1.49 -8.69
N ARG A 81 12.01 -2.32 -9.49
CA ARG A 81 12.60 -2.97 -10.67
C ARG A 81 13.17 -1.95 -11.65
N ARG A 82 12.48 -0.82 -11.84
CA ARG A 82 12.92 0.26 -12.74
C ARG A 82 14.05 1.10 -12.15
N ALA A 83 14.04 1.32 -10.84
CA ALA A 83 15.02 2.16 -10.13
C ALA A 83 16.27 1.38 -9.67
N ALA A 84 16.25 0.05 -9.64
CA ALA A 84 17.37 -0.79 -9.25
C ALA A 84 17.76 -1.77 -10.37
N PHE A 85 17.50 -1.41 -11.63
CA PHE A 85 17.77 -2.24 -12.81
C PHE A 85 19.25 -2.69 -12.95
N TRP A 86 20.16 -1.96 -12.30
CA TRP A 86 21.59 -2.25 -12.27
C TRP A 86 22.01 -3.26 -11.20
N HIS A 87 21.19 -3.51 -10.17
CA HIS A 87 21.58 -4.37 -9.05
C HIS A 87 21.25 -5.84 -9.36
N PRO A 88 22.23 -6.79 -9.27
CA PRO A 88 22.03 -8.19 -9.63
C PRO A 88 20.89 -8.88 -8.86
N SER A 89 20.64 -8.46 -7.61
CA SER A 89 19.57 -9.00 -6.75
C SER A 89 18.15 -8.74 -7.24
N VAL A 90 17.97 -7.85 -8.24
CA VAL A 90 16.66 -7.57 -8.88
C VAL A 90 16.45 -8.46 -10.12
N ARG A 91 17.50 -9.11 -10.63
CA ARG A 91 17.46 -9.91 -11.86
C ARG A 91 17.01 -11.36 -11.64
N GLU A 92 17.04 -11.86 -10.41
CA GLU A 92 16.70 -13.26 -10.09
C GLU A 92 15.26 -13.46 -9.59
N GLY A 93 14.47 -12.39 -9.39
CA GLY A 93 13.08 -12.45 -8.92
C GLY A 93 12.07 -11.91 -9.93
#